data_AF-A0A6H2U250-F1
#
_entry.id   AF-A0A6H2U250-F1
#
_cell.length_a   1.000
_cell.length_b   1.000
_cell.length_c   1.000
_cell.angle_alpha   90.00
_cell.angle_beta   90.00
_cell.angle_gamma   90.00
#
_symmetry.space_group_name_H-M   'P 1'
#
loop_
_entity.id
_entity.type
_entity.pdbx_description
1 polymer ?
#
loop_
_entity_poly.entity_id
_entity_poly.type
_entity_poly.pdbx_seq_one_letter_code
_entity_poly.pdbx_strand_id
1 'polypeptide(L)'
;MFKGAVNSLNNVNNFSSLASGGRIPRTGYHLVDPSPWPIMVSAGVMNEAASFISFVHNGSYTLINFLCATWLLLSSFYSWMMDIITEATYLGCHTSIVARGLKIGFSLFLISEAFFFVGFFWAWFASGIGNLSSGCMWPPRPIIPVYPWGAPLFNTAILLASGAAVTWAHRAVAIYDREEAMIPLGLCVLAGVVFLRFQLGEYKAASFTIADSVYGSCFYMLTGLHGSHVLGGTLFLAAMFVRNYFCHFIRPHRHMGVVFAVWYWHFVDVIWLIVFVWAYVWPYKNWEANKLL
;
A
#
# COMPACT_ATOMS: atom_id res chain seq x y z
N MET A 1 -24.85 32.23 40.09
CA MET A 1 -24.14 31.70 38.92
C MET A 1 -22.77 32.38 38.63
N PHE A 2 -22.22 33.20 39.54
CA PHE A 2 -20.91 33.86 39.33
C PHE A 2 -19.89 33.67 40.47
N LYS A 3 -20.11 32.71 41.39
CA LYS A 3 -19.13 32.34 42.44
C LYS A 3 -18.29 31.09 42.14
N GLY A 4 -18.60 30.35 41.06
CA GLY A 4 -17.86 29.15 40.65
C GLY A 4 -16.60 29.42 39.81
N ALA A 5 -16.53 30.59 39.14
CA ALA A 5 -15.42 30.91 38.24
C ALA A 5 -14.16 31.40 38.98
N VAL A 6 -14.29 31.98 40.18
CA VAL A 6 -13.14 32.48 40.96
C VAL A 6 -12.41 31.34 41.68
N ASN A 7 -13.13 30.29 42.11
CA ASN A 7 -12.51 29.09 42.69
C ASN A 7 -11.82 28.19 41.64
N SER A 8 -12.18 28.32 40.36
CA SER A 8 -11.49 27.64 39.26
C SER A 8 -10.09 28.23 39.00
N LEU A 9 -9.91 29.55 39.14
CA LEU A 9 -8.62 30.20 38.91
C LEU A 9 -7.58 29.91 40.01
N ASN A 10 -8.03 29.75 41.26
CA ASN A 10 -7.11 29.37 42.36
C ASN A 10 -6.64 27.91 42.27
N ASN A 11 -7.36 27.04 41.56
CA ASN A 11 -6.92 25.68 41.29
C ASN A 11 -5.94 25.59 40.10
N VAL A 12 -5.92 26.58 39.20
CA VAL A 12 -4.96 26.61 38.08
C VAL A 12 -3.53 26.86 38.59
N ASN A 13 -3.37 27.61 39.68
CA ASN A 13 -2.06 27.89 40.28
C ASN A 13 -1.46 26.67 41.04
N ASN A 14 -2.28 25.68 41.40
CA ASN A 14 -1.81 24.44 42.03
C ASN A 14 -1.45 23.34 41.00
N PHE A 15 -1.88 23.47 39.74
CA PHE A 15 -1.41 22.56 38.67
C PHE A 15 -0.06 22.98 38.09
N SER A 16 0.34 24.25 38.22
CA SER A 16 1.68 24.69 37.84
C SER A 16 2.80 24.17 38.75
N SER A 17 2.49 23.68 39.96
CA SER A 17 3.49 23.12 40.89
C SER A 17 3.61 21.60 40.85
N LEU A 18 2.66 20.88 40.23
CA LEU A 18 2.79 19.43 39.96
C LEU A 18 3.43 19.10 38.60
N ALA A 19 3.62 20.09 37.73
CA ALA A 19 4.11 19.89 36.36
C ALA A 19 5.63 20.02 36.19
N SER A 20 6.43 20.16 37.27
CA SER A 20 7.88 20.37 37.17
C SER A 20 8.75 19.31 37.84
N GLY A 21 8.22 18.10 38.07
CA GLY A 21 8.96 17.01 38.75
C GLY A 21 9.40 15.85 37.84
N GLY A 22 8.74 15.64 36.69
CA GLY A 22 9.12 14.60 35.74
C GLY A 22 10.23 15.12 34.82
N ARG A 23 11.44 14.57 34.91
CA ARG A 23 12.48 14.84 33.90
C ARG A 23 11.91 14.45 32.53
N ILE A 24 11.66 15.43 31.66
CA ILE A 24 11.37 15.14 30.25
C ILE A 24 12.60 14.40 29.72
N PRO A 25 12.46 13.12 29.29
CA PRO A 25 13.59 12.38 28.77
C PRO A 25 14.18 13.15 27.58
N ARG A 26 15.44 13.56 27.71
CA ARG A 26 16.18 14.31 26.68
C ARG A 26 16.73 13.39 25.58
N THR A 27 16.14 12.23 25.40
CA THR A 27 16.47 11.34 24.30
C THR A 27 15.60 11.78 23.14
N GLY A 28 16.18 12.14 21.99
CA GLY A 28 15.38 12.60 20.84
C GLY A 28 14.49 11.52 20.22
N TYR A 29 14.19 10.44 20.94
CA TYR A 29 13.29 9.35 20.56
C TYR A 29 11.88 9.59 21.08
N HIS A 30 10.90 8.94 20.45
CA HIS A 30 9.52 8.97 20.88
C HIS A 30 9.26 7.80 21.85
N LEU A 31 8.82 8.11 23.07
CA LEU A 31 8.27 7.12 24.00
C LEU A 31 6.76 7.07 23.80
N VAL A 32 6.29 6.02 23.13
CA VAL A 32 4.88 5.87 22.76
C VAL A 32 4.07 5.42 23.97
N ASP A 33 2.88 6.01 24.15
CA ASP A 33 1.94 5.61 25.20
C ASP A 33 1.38 4.20 24.94
N PRO A 34 0.90 3.48 25.98
CA PRO A 34 0.26 2.18 25.80
C PRO A 34 -0.92 2.26 24.81
N SER A 35 -0.84 1.46 23.75
CA SER A 35 -1.83 1.47 22.66
C SER A 35 -2.51 0.10 22.52
N PRO A 36 -3.83 0.04 22.27
CA PRO A 36 -4.56 -1.21 22.10
C PRO A 36 -4.42 -1.80 20.67
N TRP A 37 -3.92 -1.04 19.70
CA TRP A 37 -3.91 -1.47 18.29
C TRP A 37 -3.11 -2.75 18.03
N PRO A 38 -1.92 -2.98 18.64
CA PRO A 38 -1.16 -4.21 18.43
C PRO A 38 -1.95 -5.49 18.78
N ILE A 39 -2.68 -5.48 19.90
CA ILE A 39 -3.46 -6.65 20.33
C ILE A 39 -4.72 -6.83 19.49
N MET A 40 -5.38 -5.74 19.07
CA MET A 40 -6.56 -5.81 18.21
C MET A 40 -6.22 -6.28 16.80
N VAL A 41 -5.11 -5.82 16.22
CA VAL A 41 -4.61 -6.32 14.94
C VAL A 41 -4.24 -7.80 15.05
N SER A 42 -3.53 -8.20 16.11
CA SER A 42 -3.15 -9.61 16.32
C SER A 42 -4.38 -10.53 16.44
N ALA A 43 -5.38 -10.13 17.22
CA ALA A 43 -6.64 -10.85 17.34
C ALA A 43 -7.41 -10.89 16.01
N GLY A 44 -7.43 -9.79 15.26
CA GLY A 44 -8.05 -9.70 13.94
C GLY A 44 -7.41 -10.66 12.94
N VAL A 45 -6.07 -10.69 12.85
CA VAL A 45 -5.34 -11.57 11.92
C VAL A 45 -5.59 -13.04 12.28
N MET A 46 -5.57 -13.39 13.57
CA MET A 46 -5.86 -14.75 14.02
C MET A 46 -7.28 -15.17 13.66
N ASN A 47 -8.28 -14.30 13.87
CA ASN A 47 -9.66 -14.60 13.55
C ASN A 47 -9.90 -14.68 12.03
N GLU A 48 -9.24 -13.85 11.24
CA GLU A 48 -9.29 -13.90 9.77
C GLU A 48 -8.77 -15.25 9.26
N ALA A 49 -7.59 -15.68 9.75
CA ALA A 49 -6.98 -16.95 9.36
C ALA A 49 -7.86 -18.15 9.77
N ALA A 50 -8.37 -18.17 11.01
CA ALA A 50 -9.26 -19.23 11.48
C ALA A 50 -10.58 -19.27 10.69
N SER A 51 -11.16 -18.11 10.39
CA SER A 51 -12.40 -18.00 9.61
C SER A 51 -12.20 -18.45 8.17
N PHE A 52 -11.07 -18.12 7.55
CA PHE A 52 -10.73 -18.57 6.20
C PHE A 52 -10.54 -20.09 6.14
N ILE A 53 -9.78 -20.68 7.07
CA ILE A 53 -9.60 -22.14 7.13
C ILE A 53 -10.96 -22.82 7.31
N SER A 54 -11.77 -22.34 8.24
CA SER A 54 -13.11 -22.88 8.48
C SER A 54 -14.02 -22.73 7.24
N PHE A 55 -13.94 -21.60 6.52
CA PHE A 55 -14.69 -21.37 5.27
C PHE A 55 -14.36 -22.41 4.21
N VAL A 56 -13.06 -22.68 3.98
CA VAL A 56 -12.60 -23.68 2.99
C VAL A 56 -13.03 -25.10 3.37
N HIS A 57 -13.23 -25.38 4.66
CA HIS A 57 -13.70 -26.67 5.18
C HIS A 57 -15.21 -26.76 5.41
N ASN A 58 -16.01 -25.87 4.81
CA ASN A 58 -17.48 -25.84 4.94
C ASN A 58 -17.98 -25.69 6.39
N GLY A 59 -17.25 -24.97 7.24
CA GLY A 59 -17.68 -24.65 8.61
C GLY A 59 -18.89 -23.70 8.66
N SER A 60 -19.63 -23.73 9.77
CA SER A 60 -20.77 -22.84 10.02
C SER A 60 -20.32 -21.41 10.40
N TYR A 61 -21.08 -20.39 9.99
CA TYR A 61 -20.85 -18.96 10.32
C TYR A 61 -19.52 -18.37 9.84
N THR A 62 -18.86 -19.03 8.90
CA THR A 62 -17.52 -18.70 8.40
C THR A 62 -17.46 -17.35 7.70
N LEU A 63 -18.42 -17.06 6.82
CA LEU A 63 -18.48 -15.78 6.10
C LEU A 63 -18.70 -14.59 7.06
N ILE A 64 -19.59 -14.74 8.04
CA ILE A 64 -19.88 -13.67 9.01
C ILE A 64 -18.65 -13.39 9.87
N ASN A 65 -18.01 -14.45 10.40
CA ASN A 65 -16.79 -14.30 11.20
C ASN A 65 -15.64 -13.67 10.39
N PHE A 66 -15.50 -14.06 9.12
CA PHE A 66 -14.54 -13.47 8.20
C PHE A 66 -14.80 -11.97 8.01
N LEU A 67 -16.03 -11.56 7.67
CA LEU A 67 -16.37 -10.14 7.51
C LEU A 67 -16.17 -9.32 8.80
N CYS A 68 -16.51 -9.88 9.97
CA CYS A 68 -16.26 -9.24 11.26
C CYS A 68 -14.76 -9.08 11.53
N ALA A 69 -13.94 -10.08 11.22
CA ALA A 69 -12.48 -10.03 11.34
C ALA A 69 -11.88 -8.98 10.39
N THR A 70 -12.33 -8.94 9.13
CA THR A 70 -11.91 -7.92 8.17
C THR A 70 -12.27 -6.52 8.67
N TRP A 71 -13.48 -6.31 9.21
CA TRP A 71 -13.88 -5.02 9.78
C TRP A 71 -13.03 -4.61 10.98
N LEU A 72 -12.72 -5.55 11.89
CA LEU A 72 -11.83 -5.30 13.02
C LEU A 72 -10.44 -4.86 12.55
N LEU A 73 -9.89 -5.52 11.52
CA LEU A 73 -8.59 -5.18 10.94
C LEU A 73 -8.60 -3.78 10.30
N LEU A 74 -9.60 -3.47 9.48
CA LEU A 74 -9.71 -2.16 8.81
C LEU A 74 -9.88 -1.02 9.81
N SER A 75 -10.75 -1.18 10.81
CA SER A 75 -10.98 -0.17 11.85
C SER A 75 -9.76 0.01 12.76
N SER A 76 -9.06 -1.08 13.12
CA SER A 76 -7.82 -1.02 13.90
C SER A 76 -6.70 -0.33 13.12
N PHE A 77 -6.52 -0.66 11.84
CA PHE A 77 -5.52 -0.02 10.99
C PHE A 77 -5.80 1.49 10.84
N TYR A 78 -7.04 1.86 10.54
CA TYR A 78 -7.44 3.26 10.44
C TYR A 78 -7.13 4.03 11.74
N SER A 79 -7.55 3.49 12.88
CA SER A 79 -7.37 4.14 14.18
C SER A 79 -5.89 4.25 14.55
N TRP A 80 -5.08 3.22 14.27
CA TRP A 80 -3.64 3.27 14.48
C TRP A 80 -2.97 4.33 13.60
N MET A 81 -3.37 4.45 12.33
CA MET A 81 -2.87 5.52 11.46
C MET A 81 -3.26 6.92 11.97
N MET A 82 -4.46 7.07 12.54
CA MET A 82 -4.90 8.34 13.13
C MET A 82 -4.09 8.73 14.36
N ASP A 83 -3.74 7.78 15.21
CA ASP A 83 -2.86 8.02 16.37
C ASP A 83 -1.47 8.45 15.91
N ILE A 84 -0.87 7.77 14.92
CA ILE A 84 0.42 8.15 14.34
C ILE A 84 0.37 9.56 13.73
N ILE A 85 -0.73 9.90 13.04
CA ILE A 85 -0.92 11.26 12.49
C ILE A 85 -1.01 12.28 13.62
N THR A 86 -1.67 11.95 14.72
CA THR A 86 -1.85 12.82 15.89
C THR A 86 -0.53 13.07 16.60
N GLU A 87 0.21 12.01 16.90
CA GLU A 87 1.56 12.04 17.47
C GLU A 87 2.52 12.87 16.61
N ALA A 88 2.47 12.68 15.28
CA ALA A 88 3.35 13.38 14.36
C ALA A 88 2.99 14.87 14.19
N THR A 89 1.71 15.16 13.98
CA THR A 89 1.24 16.47 13.47
C THR A 89 0.86 17.40 14.61
N TYR A 90 0.11 16.90 15.60
CA TYR A 90 -0.45 17.72 16.68
C TYR A 90 0.42 17.71 17.93
N LEU A 91 0.96 16.56 18.32
CA LEU A 91 1.84 16.45 19.49
C LEU A 91 3.31 16.75 19.17
N GLY A 92 3.70 16.60 17.90
CA GLY A 92 5.05 16.95 17.44
C GLY A 92 6.15 15.98 17.88
N CYS A 93 5.79 14.73 18.19
CA CYS A 93 6.69 13.69 18.71
C CYS A 93 7.75 13.22 17.70
N HIS A 94 7.56 13.50 16.40
CA HIS A 94 8.47 13.08 15.34
C HIS A 94 9.65 14.05 15.18
N THR A 95 10.68 13.85 16.01
CA THR A 95 11.98 14.52 15.87
C THR A 95 12.73 14.06 14.61
N SER A 96 13.88 14.68 14.31
CA SER A 96 14.76 14.23 13.21
C SER A 96 15.29 12.80 13.39
N ILE A 97 15.54 12.37 14.63
CA ILE A 97 16.01 11.00 14.94
C ILE A 97 14.88 9.99 14.69
N VAL A 98 13.67 10.28 15.16
CA VAL A 98 12.48 9.45 14.90
C VAL A 98 12.19 9.38 13.41
N ALA A 99 12.23 10.52 12.71
CA ALA A 99 12.06 10.61 11.27
C ALA A 99 13.07 9.74 10.50
N ARG A 100 14.35 9.76 10.92
CA ARG A 100 15.37 8.88 10.33
C ARG A 100 15.07 7.41 10.57
N GLY A 101 14.65 7.04 11.79
CA GLY A 101 14.25 5.66 12.11
C GLY A 101 13.08 5.18 11.25
N LEU A 102 12.03 6.00 11.11
CA LEU A 102 10.88 5.70 10.25
C LEU A 102 11.28 5.52 8.77
N LYS A 103 12.21 6.34 8.26
CA LYS A 103 12.73 6.19 6.89
C LYS A 103 13.43 4.84 6.70
N ILE A 104 14.28 4.45 7.64
CA ILE A 104 14.96 3.14 7.60
C ILE A 104 13.94 2.01 7.65
N GLY A 105 12.96 2.09 8.56
CA GLY A 105 11.89 1.10 8.68
C GLY A 105 11.08 0.94 7.40
N PHE A 106 10.69 2.07 6.77
CA PHE A 106 9.93 2.03 5.52
C PHE A 106 10.77 1.49 4.34
N SER A 107 12.07 1.82 4.27
CA SER A 107 12.97 1.22 3.29
C SER A 107 13.10 -0.30 3.47
N LEU A 108 13.22 -0.79 4.71
CA LEU A 108 13.26 -2.24 4.99
C LEU A 108 11.95 -2.93 4.61
N PHE A 109 10.80 -2.28 4.86
CA PHE A 109 9.50 -2.75 4.39
C PHE A 109 9.44 -2.88 2.85
N LEU A 110 9.88 -1.88 2.10
CA LEU A 110 9.93 -1.97 0.63
C LEU A 110 10.87 -3.08 0.15
N ILE A 111 11.98 -3.29 0.84
CA ILE A 111 12.90 -4.38 0.53
C ILE A 111 12.22 -5.73 0.77
N SER A 112 11.49 -5.92 1.88
CA SER A 112 10.77 -7.18 2.12
C SER A 112 9.69 -7.43 1.06
N GLU A 113 8.95 -6.40 0.64
CA GLU A 113 7.97 -6.54 -0.45
C GLU A 113 8.65 -6.87 -1.79
N ALA A 114 9.82 -6.30 -2.07
CA ALA A 114 10.58 -6.65 -3.27
C ALA A 114 10.97 -8.14 -3.29
N PHE A 115 11.45 -8.68 -2.17
CA PHE A 115 11.75 -10.11 -2.05
C PHE A 115 10.49 -10.99 -2.12
N PHE A 116 9.35 -10.48 -1.66
CA PHE A 116 8.07 -11.18 -1.82
C PHE A 116 7.71 -11.33 -3.31
N PHE A 117 7.86 -10.27 -4.12
CA PHE A 117 7.70 -10.37 -5.58
C PHE A 117 8.72 -11.29 -6.24
N VAL A 118 9.99 -11.30 -5.78
CA VAL A 118 11.01 -12.23 -6.29
C VAL A 118 10.56 -13.68 -6.17
N GLY A 119 9.86 -14.07 -5.09
CA GLY A 119 9.29 -15.41 -4.94
C GLY A 119 8.27 -15.76 -6.03
N PHE A 120 7.38 -14.84 -6.39
CA PHE A 120 6.39 -15.07 -7.46
C PHE A 120 7.03 -15.09 -8.85
N PHE A 121 8.00 -14.21 -9.11
CA PHE A 121 8.76 -14.25 -10.35
C PHE A 121 9.57 -15.54 -10.48
N TRP A 122 10.15 -16.03 -9.38
CA TRP A 122 10.83 -17.33 -9.36
C TRP A 122 9.88 -18.45 -9.80
N ALA A 123 8.68 -18.52 -9.23
CA ALA A 123 7.68 -19.51 -9.62
C ALA A 123 7.27 -19.38 -11.09
N TRP A 124 7.09 -18.15 -11.59
CA TRP A 124 6.79 -17.86 -13.00
C TRP A 124 7.89 -18.37 -13.95
N PHE A 125 9.15 -18.02 -13.68
CA PHE A 125 10.27 -18.41 -14.53
C PHE A 125 10.58 -19.90 -14.44
N ALA A 126 10.54 -20.49 -13.24
CA ALA A 126 10.73 -21.92 -13.07
C ALA A 126 9.70 -22.72 -13.87
N SER A 127 8.43 -22.30 -13.85
CA SER A 127 7.35 -22.95 -14.60
C SER A 127 7.46 -22.71 -16.11
N GLY A 128 7.72 -21.48 -16.53
CA GLY A 128 7.78 -21.13 -17.95
C GLY A 128 9.01 -21.69 -18.66
N ILE A 129 10.20 -21.48 -18.09
CA ILE A 129 11.46 -22.02 -18.65
C ILE A 129 11.45 -23.55 -18.55
N GLY A 130 10.94 -24.11 -17.46
CA GLY A 130 10.78 -25.56 -17.31
C GLY A 130 9.95 -26.18 -18.43
N ASN A 131 8.78 -25.63 -18.73
CA ASN A 131 7.94 -26.09 -19.84
C ASN A 131 8.64 -25.95 -21.20
N LEU A 132 9.30 -24.82 -21.45
CA LEU A 132 10.04 -24.62 -22.71
C LEU A 132 11.18 -25.65 -22.85
N SER A 133 11.89 -25.96 -21.76
CA SER A 133 12.98 -26.94 -21.76
C SER A 133 12.51 -28.38 -21.97
N SER A 134 11.26 -28.69 -21.62
CA SER A 134 10.66 -30.00 -21.89
C SER A 134 10.04 -30.12 -23.29
N GLY A 135 10.27 -29.13 -24.17
CA GLY A 135 9.68 -29.07 -25.52
C GLY A 135 8.20 -28.69 -25.55
N CYS A 136 7.65 -28.24 -24.41
CA CYS A 136 6.29 -27.70 -24.32
C CYS A 136 6.29 -26.19 -24.64
N MET A 137 5.11 -25.62 -24.87
CA MET A 137 4.96 -24.17 -25.08
C MET A 137 4.61 -23.43 -23.79
N TRP A 138 4.99 -22.15 -23.73
CA TRP A 138 4.60 -21.22 -22.66
C TRP A 138 4.03 -19.94 -23.26
N PRO A 139 2.72 -19.65 -23.12
CA PRO A 139 1.69 -20.41 -22.39
C PRO A 139 1.34 -21.77 -23.02
N PRO A 140 0.84 -22.74 -22.22
CA PRO A 140 0.34 -24.01 -22.74
C PRO A 140 -0.99 -23.85 -23.48
N ARG A 141 -1.18 -24.53 -24.62
CA ARG A 141 -2.48 -24.57 -25.31
C ARG A 141 -3.52 -25.30 -24.43
N PRO A 142 -4.81 -24.90 -24.45
CA PRO A 142 -5.44 -23.92 -25.36
C PRO A 142 -5.43 -22.47 -24.83
N ILE A 143 -4.60 -22.12 -23.84
CA ILE A 143 -4.58 -20.76 -23.27
C ILE A 143 -4.13 -19.76 -24.33
N ILE A 144 -4.92 -18.70 -24.50
CA ILE A 144 -4.57 -17.53 -25.33
C ILE A 144 -4.09 -16.44 -24.36
N PRO A 145 -2.81 -16.02 -24.44
CA PRO A 145 -2.30 -14.98 -23.55
C PRO A 145 -2.98 -13.64 -23.83
N VAL A 146 -3.03 -12.79 -22.80
CA VAL A 146 -3.55 -11.43 -22.94
C VAL A 146 -2.70 -10.65 -23.96
N TYR A 147 -3.35 -9.92 -24.86
CA TYR A 147 -2.67 -9.10 -25.85
C TYR A 147 -1.97 -7.89 -25.18
N PRO A 148 -0.63 -7.80 -25.22
CA PRO A 148 0.13 -6.82 -24.42
C PRO A 148 -0.06 -5.38 -24.91
N TRP A 149 -0.33 -5.17 -26.19
CA TRP A 149 -0.37 -3.84 -26.81
C TRP A 149 -1.74 -3.13 -26.71
N GLY A 150 -2.69 -3.73 -25.98
CA GLY A 150 -4.01 -3.15 -25.68
C GLY A 150 -4.06 -2.54 -24.28
N ALA A 151 -4.95 -3.07 -23.44
CA ALA A 151 -5.14 -2.63 -22.06
C ALA A 151 -3.85 -2.66 -21.20
N PRO A 152 -2.98 -3.69 -21.28
CA PRO A 152 -1.74 -3.71 -20.50
C PRO A 152 -0.81 -2.53 -20.82
N LEU A 153 -0.64 -2.19 -22.11
CA LEU A 153 0.18 -1.04 -22.52
C LEU A 153 -0.42 0.29 -22.05
N PHE A 154 -1.75 0.42 -22.12
CA PHE A 154 -2.44 1.60 -21.59
C PHE A 154 -2.22 1.77 -20.09
N ASN A 155 -2.34 0.67 -19.33
CA ASN A 155 -2.05 0.65 -17.90
C ASN A 155 -0.59 1.03 -17.60
N THR A 156 0.36 0.55 -18.39
CA THR A 156 1.78 0.96 -18.31
C THR A 156 1.96 2.46 -18.54
N ALA A 157 1.30 3.02 -19.57
CA ALA A 157 1.39 4.45 -19.86
C ALA A 157 0.81 5.31 -18.71
N ILE A 158 -0.32 4.88 -18.12
CA ILE A 158 -0.93 5.56 -16.96
C ILE A 158 0.00 5.56 -15.77
N LEU A 159 0.59 4.41 -15.41
CA LEU A 159 1.48 4.33 -14.25
C LEU A 159 2.72 5.20 -14.44
N LEU A 160 3.37 5.15 -15.60
CA LEU A 160 4.51 6.02 -15.91
C LEU A 160 4.16 7.51 -15.86
N ALA A 161 3.00 7.90 -16.40
CA ALA A 161 2.51 9.27 -16.31
C ALA A 161 2.24 9.67 -14.84
N SER A 162 1.70 8.77 -14.04
CA SER A 162 1.46 8.99 -12.61
C SER A 162 2.76 9.08 -11.80
N GLY A 163 3.85 8.40 -12.21
CA GLY A 163 5.18 8.54 -11.63
C GLY A 163 5.79 9.93 -11.83
N ALA A 164 5.53 10.55 -12.99
CA ALA A 164 5.88 11.96 -13.21
C ALA A 164 5.02 12.89 -12.34
N ALA A 165 3.70 12.65 -12.28
CA ALA A 165 2.79 13.43 -11.45
C ALA A 165 3.13 13.34 -9.95
N VAL A 166 3.46 12.17 -9.41
CA VAL A 166 3.81 12.01 -7.99
C VAL A 166 5.12 12.73 -7.66
N THR A 167 6.05 12.80 -8.62
CA THR A 167 7.28 13.59 -8.49
C THR A 167 7.00 15.09 -8.49
N TRP A 168 6.05 15.54 -9.31
CA TRP A 168 5.54 16.92 -9.28
C TRP A 168 4.89 17.24 -7.92
N ALA A 169 4.01 16.37 -7.41
CA ALA A 169 3.41 16.51 -6.08
C ALA A 169 4.47 16.66 -4.98
N HIS A 170 5.49 15.80 -5.00
CA HIS A 170 6.56 15.86 -4.01
C HIS A 170 7.31 17.20 -4.04
N ARG A 171 7.60 17.73 -5.24
CA ARG A 171 8.26 19.05 -5.39
C ARG A 171 7.37 20.18 -4.88
N ALA A 172 6.09 20.18 -5.24
CA ALA A 172 5.12 21.19 -4.79
C ALA A 172 5.01 21.21 -3.25
N VAL A 173 4.90 20.04 -2.62
CA VAL A 173 4.90 19.94 -1.14
C VAL A 173 6.23 20.39 -0.53
N ALA A 174 7.36 20.11 -1.17
CA ALA A 174 8.68 20.52 -0.68
C ALA A 174 8.89 22.05 -0.74
N ILE A 175 8.26 22.74 -1.71
CA ILE A 175 8.21 24.21 -1.78
C ILE A 175 6.99 24.81 -1.08
N TYR A 176 6.24 23.99 -0.33
CA TYR A 176 5.05 24.39 0.44
C TYR A 176 3.88 24.94 -0.36
N ASP A 177 3.86 24.69 -1.67
CA ASP A 177 2.71 25.05 -2.48
C ASP A 177 1.64 23.96 -2.34
N ARG A 178 0.75 24.17 -1.37
CA ARG A 178 -0.36 23.26 -1.09
C ARG A 178 -1.28 23.13 -2.30
N GLU A 179 -1.61 24.25 -2.94
CA GLU A 179 -2.61 24.29 -4.01
C GLU A 179 -2.07 23.63 -5.27
N GLU A 180 -0.81 23.92 -5.60
CA GLU A 180 -0.10 23.22 -6.68
C GLU A 180 -0.01 21.72 -6.39
N ALA A 181 0.23 21.30 -5.13
CA ALA A 181 0.33 19.88 -4.78
C ALA A 181 -1.00 19.11 -4.88
N MET A 182 -2.16 19.79 -4.77
CA MET A 182 -3.47 19.13 -4.85
C MET A 182 -3.73 18.50 -6.21
N ILE A 183 -3.35 19.18 -7.30
CA ILE A 183 -3.58 18.72 -8.67
C ILE A 183 -2.85 17.39 -8.96
N PRO A 184 -1.51 17.29 -8.84
CA PRO A 184 -0.80 16.05 -9.10
C PRO A 184 -1.19 14.91 -8.14
N LEU A 185 -1.45 15.20 -6.85
CA LEU A 185 -1.95 14.17 -5.93
C LEU A 185 -3.30 13.61 -6.38
N GLY A 186 -4.23 14.47 -6.81
CA GLY A 186 -5.51 14.05 -7.36
C GLY A 186 -5.37 13.25 -8.65
N LEU A 187 -4.46 13.64 -9.54
CA LEU A 187 -4.15 12.91 -10.78
C LEU A 187 -3.60 11.51 -10.48
N CYS A 188 -2.72 11.34 -9.49
CA CYS A 188 -2.21 10.02 -9.12
C CYS A 188 -3.30 9.11 -8.55
N VAL A 189 -4.19 9.64 -7.69
CA VAL A 189 -5.32 8.86 -7.16
C VAL A 189 -6.23 8.43 -8.31
N LEU A 190 -6.55 9.33 -9.23
CA LEU A 190 -7.37 9.00 -10.41
C LEU A 190 -6.68 7.94 -11.29
N ALA A 191 -5.38 8.09 -11.56
CA ALA A 191 -4.60 7.13 -12.33
C ALA A 191 -4.65 5.73 -11.71
N GLY A 192 -4.48 5.62 -10.39
CA GLY A 192 -4.60 4.34 -9.67
C GLY A 192 -5.99 3.70 -9.79
N VAL A 193 -7.05 4.50 -9.65
CA VAL A 193 -8.45 4.02 -9.83
C VAL A 193 -8.68 3.54 -11.26
N VAL A 194 -8.22 4.29 -12.26
CA VAL A 194 -8.35 3.92 -13.68
C VAL A 194 -7.58 2.63 -13.96
N PHE A 195 -6.33 2.51 -13.49
CA PHE A 195 -5.53 1.30 -13.63
C PHE A 195 -6.28 0.07 -13.08
N LEU A 196 -6.79 0.16 -11.85
CA LEU A 196 -7.53 -0.95 -11.20
C LEU A 196 -8.80 -1.32 -11.97
N ARG A 197 -9.51 -0.32 -12.52
CA ARG A 197 -10.72 -0.55 -13.32
C ARG A 197 -10.41 -1.30 -14.63
N PHE A 198 -9.32 -0.95 -15.30
CA PHE A 198 -8.85 -1.64 -16.49
C PHE A 198 -8.33 -3.05 -16.17
N GLN A 199 -7.59 -3.21 -15.05
CA GLN A 199 -7.11 -4.52 -14.60
C GLN A 199 -8.27 -5.49 -14.30
N LEU A 200 -9.34 -5.01 -13.63
CA LEU A 200 -10.54 -5.81 -13.42
C LEU A 200 -11.29 -6.12 -14.71
N GLY A 201 -11.26 -5.21 -15.69
CA GLY A 201 -11.82 -5.44 -17.02
C GLY A 201 -11.08 -6.55 -17.76
N GLU A 202 -9.76 -6.54 -17.68
CA GLU A 202 -8.89 -7.57 -18.24
C GLU A 202 -9.16 -8.94 -17.61
N TYR A 203 -9.24 -9.04 -16.27
CA TYR A 203 -9.54 -10.31 -15.61
C TYR A 203 -10.88 -10.91 -16.04
N LYS A 204 -11.87 -10.08 -16.36
CA LYS A 204 -13.17 -10.54 -16.86
C LYS A 204 -13.13 -10.95 -18.34
N ALA A 205 -12.20 -10.39 -19.12
CA ALA A 205 -12.08 -10.63 -20.55
C ALA A 205 -11.03 -11.72 -20.90
N ALA A 206 -10.18 -12.10 -19.95
CA ALA A 206 -9.16 -13.11 -20.14
C ALA A 206 -9.77 -14.47 -20.51
N SER A 207 -9.13 -15.19 -21.43
CA SER A 207 -9.60 -16.50 -21.89
C SER A 207 -9.30 -17.64 -20.91
N PHE A 208 -8.72 -17.34 -19.75
CA PHE A 208 -8.25 -18.29 -18.75
C PHE A 208 -8.47 -17.72 -17.35
N THR A 209 -8.59 -18.62 -16.38
CA THR A 209 -8.85 -18.35 -14.96
C THR A 209 -7.64 -18.75 -14.11
N ILE A 210 -7.68 -18.46 -12.82
CA ILE A 210 -6.63 -18.89 -11.87
C ILE A 210 -6.49 -20.42 -11.79
N ALA A 211 -7.55 -21.17 -12.11
CA ALA A 211 -7.56 -22.63 -12.10
C ALA A 211 -6.94 -23.25 -13.38
N ASP A 212 -6.70 -22.44 -14.41
CA ASP A 212 -6.24 -22.94 -15.71
C ASP A 212 -4.71 -23.05 -15.76
N SER A 213 -4.23 -24.23 -15.37
CA SER A 213 -2.82 -24.62 -15.33
C SER A 213 -1.95 -23.76 -14.40
N VAL A 214 -0.66 -24.09 -14.35
CA VAL A 214 0.33 -23.28 -13.63
C VAL A 214 0.48 -21.87 -14.24
N TYR A 215 0.18 -21.70 -15.53
CA TYR A 215 0.18 -20.38 -16.18
C TYR A 215 -0.85 -19.44 -15.56
N GLY A 216 -2.12 -19.86 -15.48
CA GLY A 216 -3.20 -19.08 -14.88
C GLY A 216 -2.91 -18.79 -13.41
N SER A 217 -2.48 -19.80 -12.65
CA SER A 217 -2.11 -19.66 -11.24
C SER A 217 -1.05 -18.58 -11.04
N CYS A 218 0.10 -18.67 -11.72
CA CYS A 218 1.18 -17.71 -11.55
C CYS A 218 0.83 -16.33 -12.13
N PHE A 219 0.09 -16.25 -13.24
CA PHE A 219 -0.33 -14.97 -13.84
C PHE A 219 -1.23 -14.18 -12.88
N TYR A 220 -2.31 -14.80 -12.37
CA TYR A 220 -3.25 -14.13 -11.47
C TYR A 220 -2.64 -13.83 -10.10
N MET A 221 -1.74 -14.68 -9.59
CA MET A 221 -1.04 -14.40 -8.33
C MET A 221 -0.09 -13.21 -8.47
N LEU A 222 0.71 -13.16 -9.55
CA LEU A 222 1.66 -12.07 -9.78
C LEU A 222 0.96 -10.73 -10.05
N THR A 223 0.02 -10.72 -11.00
CA THR A 223 -0.72 -9.51 -11.37
C THR A 223 -1.73 -9.10 -10.29
N GLY A 224 -2.33 -10.06 -9.58
CA GLY A 224 -3.24 -9.81 -8.45
C GLY A 224 -2.52 -9.23 -7.24
N LEU A 225 -1.35 -9.76 -6.89
CA LEU A 225 -0.51 -9.19 -5.83
C LEU A 225 -0.06 -7.77 -6.18
N HIS A 226 0.34 -7.54 -7.43
CA HIS A 226 0.66 -6.20 -7.88
C HIS A 226 -0.57 -5.28 -7.81
N GLY A 227 -1.74 -5.75 -8.25
CA GLY A 227 -3.00 -5.00 -8.18
C GLY A 227 -3.40 -4.64 -6.75
N SER A 228 -3.19 -5.52 -5.77
CA SER A 228 -3.44 -5.20 -4.35
C SER A 228 -2.48 -4.12 -3.84
N HIS A 229 -1.23 -4.12 -4.30
CA HIS A 229 -0.25 -3.06 -4.01
C HIS A 229 -0.65 -1.73 -4.66
N VAL A 230 -1.13 -1.73 -5.90
CA VAL A 230 -1.67 -0.51 -6.54
C VAL A 230 -2.85 0.04 -5.75
N LEU A 231 -3.75 -0.82 -5.26
CA LEU A 231 -4.86 -0.41 -4.40
C LEU A 231 -4.35 0.21 -3.09
N GLY A 232 -3.42 -0.45 -2.40
CA GLY A 232 -2.79 0.08 -1.17
C GLY A 232 -2.10 1.44 -1.41
N GLY A 233 -1.37 1.57 -2.50
CA GLY A 233 -0.71 2.81 -2.91
C GLY A 233 -1.70 3.92 -3.25
N THR A 234 -2.81 3.59 -3.91
CA THR A 234 -3.86 4.54 -4.27
C THR A 234 -4.56 5.07 -3.00
N LEU A 235 -4.86 4.19 -2.04
CA LEU A 235 -5.40 4.58 -0.73
C LEU A 235 -4.39 5.42 0.06
N PHE A 236 -3.10 5.10 0.00
CA PHE A 236 -2.06 5.87 0.67
C PHE A 236 -1.92 7.28 0.07
N LEU A 237 -1.95 7.41 -1.26
CA LEU A 237 -1.97 8.70 -1.95
C LEU A 237 -3.25 9.48 -1.66
N ALA A 238 -4.41 8.82 -1.61
CA ALA A 238 -5.67 9.46 -1.24
C ALA A 238 -5.61 10.00 0.20
N ALA A 239 -5.01 9.25 1.13
CA ALA A 239 -4.76 9.75 2.48
C ALA A 239 -3.82 10.97 2.47
N MET A 240 -2.80 11.00 1.61
CA MET A 240 -1.93 12.18 1.48
C MET A 240 -2.65 13.37 0.86
N PHE A 241 -3.51 13.16 -0.12
CA PHE A 241 -4.38 14.19 -0.69
C PHE A 241 -5.27 14.83 0.38
N VAL A 242 -5.95 14.00 1.19
CA VAL A 242 -6.81 14.48 2.29
C VAL A 242 -5.98 15.24 3.34
N ARG A 243 -4.80 14.73 3.70
CA ARG A 243 -3.91 15.43 4.66
C ARG A 243 -3.36 16.74 4.11
N ASN A 244 -3.08 16.83 2.81
CA ASN A 244 -2.65 18.08 2.17
C ASN A 244 -3.80 19.10 2.17
N TYR A 245 -5.03 18.64 1.90
CA TYR A 245 -6.22 19.49 1.98
C TYR A 245 -6.42 20.13 3.36
N PHE A 246 -6.25 19.34 4.43
CA PHE A 246 -6.31 19.80 5.83
C PHE A 246 -5.03 20.49 6.34
N CYS A 247 -4.10 20.83 5.44
CA CYS A 247 -2.87 21.56 5.77
C CYS A 247 -1.98 20.84 6.80
N HIS A 248 -1.89 19.51 6.78
CA HIS A 248 -0.99 18.78 7.70
C HIS A 248 0.50 18.91 7.32
N PHE A 249 0.83 19.46 6.15
CA PHE A 249 2.20 19.55 5.61
C PHE A 249 2.79 20.97 5.58
N ILE A 250 2.34 21.87 6.47
CA ILE A 250 2.73 23.31 6.48
C ILE A 250 4.25 23.55 6.67
N ARG A 251 5.04 22.57 7.14
CA ARG A 251 6.49 22.72 7.37
C ARG A 251 7.32 21.93 6.35
N PRO A 252 8.47 22.47 5.87
CA PRO A 252 9.21 21.92 4.72
C PRO A 252 9.80 20.56 5.04
N HIS A 253 10.03 20.30 6.32
CA HIS A 253 10.71 19.11 6.80
C HIS A 253 9.72 18.13 7.44
N ARG A 254 8.41 18.41 7.37
CA ARG A 254 7.35 17.59 7.99
C ARG A 254 6.32 17.08 6.99
N HIS A 255 6.78 16.52 5.88
CA HIS A 255 5.93 15.86 4.87
C HIS A 255 6.30 14.38 4.65
N MET A 256 6.80 13.70 5.70
CA MET A 256 7.27 12.31 5.60
C MET A 256 6.23 11.34 5.05
N GLY A 257 4.94 11.55 5.34
CA GLY A 257 3.87 10.74 4.77
C GLY A 257 3.86 10.79 3.24
N VAL A 258 4.04 11.99 2.66
CA VAL A 258 4.14 12.17 1.20
C VAL A 258 5.40 11.49 0.66
N VAL A 259 6.54 11.61 1.37
CA VAL A 259 7.78 10.93 0.97
C VAL A 259 7.57 9.41 0.89
N PHE A 260 6.94 8.80 1.90
CA PHE A 260 6.68 7.37 1.92
C PHE A 260 5.67 6.94 0.85
N ALA A 261 4.62 7.73 0.62
CA ALA A 261 3.68 7.47 -0.47
C ALA A 261 4.36 7.54 -1.84
N VAL A 262 5.26 8.52 -2.06
CA VAL A 262 6.07 8.64 -3.29
C VAL A 262 6.99 7.43 -3.47
N TRP A 263 7.69 7.00 -2.42
CA TRP A 263 8.57 5.83 -2.48
C TRP A 263 7.79 4.55 -2.79
N TYR A 264 6.64 4.37 -2.16
CA TYR A 264 5.77 3.21 -2.40
C TYR A 264 5.18 3.24 -3.81
N TRP A 265 4.75 4.41 -4.30
CA TRP A 265 4.19 4.53 -5.64
C TRP A 265 5.21 4.21 -6.74
N HIS A 266 6.43 4.75 -6.63
CA HIS A 266 7.52 4.39 -7.55
C HIS A 266 7.93 2.91 -7.45
N PHE A 267 7.89 2.33 -6.25
CA PHE A 267 8.11 0.88 -6.08
C PHE A 267 7.08 0.07 -6.87
N VAL A 268 5.81 0.43 -6.76
CA VAL A 268 4.72 -0.20 -7.52
C VAL A 268 4.95 -0.03 -9.03
N ASP A 269 5.29 1.17 -9.50
CA ASP A 269 5.58 1.44 -10.93
C ASP A 269 6.70 0.52 -11.47
N VAL A 270 7.81 0.39 -10.73
CA VAL A 270 8.94 -0.45 -11.14
C VAL A 270 8.54 -1.92 -11.22
N ILE A 271 7.80 -2.43 -10.23
CA ILE A 271 7.31 -3.82 -10.24
C ILE A 271 6.38 -4.03 -11.43
N TRP A 272 5.49 -3.07 -11.73
CA TRP A 272 4.61 -3.17 -12.90
C TRP A 272 5.39 -3.33 -14.20
N LEU A 273 6.46 -2.56 -14.41
CA LEU A 273 7.27 -2.67 -15.63
C LEU A 273 7.86 -4.07 -15.79
N ILE A 274 8.32 -4.67 -14.69
CA ILE A 274 8.83 -6.04 -14.69
C ILE A 274 7.70 -7.03 -15.00
N VAL A 275 6.53 -6.85 -14.39
CA VAL A 275 5.33 -7.67 -14.67
C VAL A 275 4.90 -7.53 -16.13
N PHE A 276 4.82 -6.32 -16.68
CA PHE A 276 4.43 -6.06 -18.06
C PHE A 276 5.35 -6.79 -19.05
N VAL A 277 6.67 -6.67 -18.86
CA VAL A 277 7.65 -7.33 -19.74
C VAL A 277 7.54 -8.85 -19.65
N TRP A 278 7.51 -9.40 -18.44
CA TRP A 278 7.68 -10.85 -18.25
C TRP A 278 6.38 -11.65 -18.19
N ALA A 279 5.27 -11.04 -17.76
CA ALA A 279 3.97 -11.70 -17.67
C ALA A 279 3.06 -11.42 -18.88
N TYR A 280 3.31 -10.35 -19.65
CA TYR A 280 2.52 -10.04 -20.85
C TYR A 280 3.34 -10.18 -22.13
N VAL A 281 4.45 -9.45 -22.27
CA VAL A 281 5.20 -9.42 -23.55
C VAL A 281 5.89 -10.75 -23.85
N TRP A 282 6.60 -11.32 -22.87
CA TRP A 282 7.34 -12.59 -23.05
C TRP A 282 6.44 -13.77 -23.46
N PRO A 283 5.36 -14.13 -22.72
CA PRO A 283 4.49 -15.24 -23.11
C PRO A 283 3.76 -14.99 -24.43
N TYR A 284 3.35 -13.74 -24.72
CA TYR A 284 2.72 -13.41 -25.99
C TYR A 284 3.65 -13.64 -27.18
N LYS A 285 4.92 -13.21 -27.09
CA LYS A 285 5.92 -13.44 -28.14
C LYS A 285 6.20 -14.93 -28.37
N ASN A 286 6.26 -15.73 -27.31
CA ASN A 286 6.45 -17.17 -27.44
C ASN A 286 5.25 -17.83 -28.14
N TRP A 287 4.03 -17.41 -27.79
CA TRP A 287 2.79 -17.89 -28.38
C TRP A 287 2.67 -17.53 -29.87
N GLU A 288 2.92 -16.26 -30.23
CA GLU A 288 2.84 -15.77 -31.62
C GLU A 288 3.86 -16.46 -32.53
N ALA A 289 5.08 -16.68 -32.03
CA ALA A 289 6.15 -17.24 -32.84
C ALA A 289 6.03 -18.76 -33.10
N ASN A 290 5.01 -19.45 -32.56
CA ASN A 290 4.88 -20.93 -32.56
C ASN A 290 6.22 -21.63 -32.23
N LYS A 291 7.04 -21.02 -31.36
CA LYS A 291 8.36 -21.56 -31.03
C LYS A 291 8.19 -22.72 -30.07
N LEU A 292 8.16 -23.92 -30.63
CA LEU A 292 8.71 -25.10 -29.98
C LEU A 292 10.24 -24.93 -30.10
N LEU A 293 10.88 -24.50 -29.02
CA LEU A 293 12.33 -24.66 -28.90
C LEU A 293 12.64 -26.14 -28.68
#